data_AF-A0A9P7A316-F1
#
_entry.id   AF-A0A9P7A316-F1
#
_cell.length_a   1.000
_cell.length_b   1.000
_cell.length_c   1.000
_cell.angle_alpha   90.00
_cell.angle_beta   90.00
_cell.angle_gamma   90.00
#
_symmetry.space_group_name_H-M   'P 1'
#
loop_
_entity.id
_entity.type
_entity.pdbx_description
1 polymer ?
#
loop_
_entity_poly.entity_id
_entity_poly.type
_entity_poly.pdbx_seq_one_letter_code
_entity_poly.pdbx_strand_id
1 'polypeptide(L)'
;MLCAPVAKGGKNVLHLKSRNEAIELKWLKGLLAPIETRPQWAFFAHAILAKAAQHSPIVKPNAKINSFLQSWSPSQKKLPSHLRWIVQTAKKYTIQWEAITINPSVARQLPVWFHIGASDDLNKLNNHLYAICLRDKHLATSVGHIETIATRNLPSHRQNKNCTCTNCSKDRGESSCDKPYKCAKLAKDILKCILPKWHPQTSAPSYALNIAPEQITDATDDQNKQNKIFNPIYPSPDSLSEGYHIFVSSDAPCSTPACQAPTPPGEPPQLTTITIAGTHQIDKDGFHISGGRAWFRMSDNRNTSIKVPEHLAAPGAGEICAILAAIATLPVNTPLQLMVKSPALQKSLMTNLANQENIDWLDHHNRTLTRMLVTHLRKRCALTTLTNTTKSADKRSTEHAINLAKEGIAKDTYDDIIVTIDAPHELLGMKLCIGTQCLFYKNIRIIQSKYKQRR
;
A
#
# COMPACT_ATOMS: atom_id res chain seq x y z
N MET A 1 -0.81 21.86 -28.40
CA MET A 1 -0.55 20.88 -29.48
C MET A 1 0.92 20.40 -29.49
N LEU A 2 1.93 21.29 -29.38
CA LEU A 2 3.36 20.92 -29.49
C LEU A 2 3.87 19.79 -28.56
N CYS A 3 3.42 19.72 -27.31
CA CYS A 3 3.85 18.68 -26.35
C CYS A 3 3.06 17.36 -26.42
N ALA A 4 2.17 17.19 -27.40
CA ALA A 4 1.44 15.93 -27.60
C ALA A 4 2.33 14.90 -28.33
N PRO A 5 2.00 13.60 -28.22
CA PRO A 5 2.61 12.56 -29.05
C PRO A 5 2.48 12.88 -30.54
N VAL A 6 3.47 12.47 -31.34
CA VAL A 6 3.43 12.60 -32.81
C VAL A 6 2.20 11.92 -33.40
N ALA A 7 1.80 10.77 -32.85
CA ALA A 7 0.57 10.06 -33.24
C ALA A 7 -0.73 10.88 -33.02
N LYS A 8 -0.68 11.97 -32.23
CA LYS A 8 -1.79 12.90 -32.01
C LYS A 8 -1.51 14.28 -32.63
N GLY A 9 -0.64 14.37 -33.63
CA GLY A 9 -0.27 15.61 -34.31
C GLY A 9 0.64 16.55 -33.50
N GLY A 10 1.27 16.06 -32.43
CA GLY A 10 2.23 16.85 -31.65
C GLY A 10 3.68 16.73 -32.14
N LYS A 11 4.58 17.53 -31.57
CA LYS A 11 6.02 17.53 -31.89
C LYS A 11 6.88 16.84 -30.82
N ASN A 12 6.27 16.13 -29.87
CA ASN A 12 6.97 15.55 -28.71
C ASN A 12 7.84 16.56 -27.93
N VAL A 13 7.50 17.86 -27.97
CA VAL A 13 8.29 18.88 -27.27
C VAL A 13 8.16 18.69 -25.76
N LEU A 14 9.29 18.71 -25.07
CA LEU A 14 9.39 18.59 -23.63
C LEU A 14 8.52 19.63 -22.91
N HIS A 15 7.67 19.18 -21.98
CA HIS A 15 6.86 20.08 -21.17
C HIS A 15 7.67 20.60 -19.96
N LEU A 16 8.31 21.76 -20.11
CA LEU A 16 9.26 22.32 -19.14
C LEU A 16 8.71 22.37 -17.71
N LYS A 17 7.45 22.80 -17.52
CA LYS A 17 6.82 22.82 -16.19
C LYS A 17 6.76 21.44 -15.53
N SER A 18 6.41 20.39 -16.28
CA SER A 18 6.35 19.03 -15.75
C SER A 18 7.75 18.48 -15.47
N ARG A 19 8.75 18.86 -16.27
CA ARG A 19 10.15 18.50 -16.02
C ARG A 19 10.66 19.14 -14.74
N ASN A 20 10.38 20.42 -14.52
CA ASN A 20 10.79 21.13 -13.30
C ASN A 20 10.14 20.49 -12.07
N GLU A 21 8.84 20.20 -12.11
CA GLU A 21 8.16 19.49 -11.02
C GLU A 21 8.73 18.07 -10.78
N ALA A 22 9.14 17.35 -11.83
CA ALA A 22 9.84 16.08 -11.69
C ALA A 22 11.25 16.23 -11.07
N ILE A 23 11.94 17.36 -11.29
CA ILE A 23 13.20 17.70 -10.61
C ILE A 23 12.94 17.95 -9.13
N GLU A 24 11.90 18.71 -8.77
CA GLU A 24 11.52 18.93 -7.37
C GLU A 24 11.19 17.62 -6.65
N LEU A 25 10.56 16.65 -7.32
CA LEU A 25 10.35 15.30 -6.77
C LEU A 25 11.66 14.51 -6.57
N LYS A 26 12.69 14.75 -7.39
CA LYS A 26 14.03 14.18 -7.16
C LYS A 26 14.71 14.80 -5.92
N TRP A 27 14.54 16.09 -5.70
CA TRP A 27 15.00 16.75 -4.46
C TRP A 27 14.23 16.24 -3.24
N LEU A 28 12.90 16.10 -3.34
CA LEU A 28 12.07 15.51 -2.29
C LEU A 28 12.51 14.08 -1.93
N LYS A 29 12.81 13.25 -2.93
CA LYS A 29 13.39 11.92 -2.72
C LYS A 29 14.70 12.00 -1.92
N GLY A 30 15.58 12.94 -2.23
CA GLY A 30 16.81 13.18 -1.46
C GLY A 30 16.53 13.63 -0.03
N LEU A 31 15.57 14.54 0.17
CA LEU A 31 15.15 15.02 1.49
C LEU A 31 14.66 13.89 2.41
N LEU A 32 13.99 12.89 1.82
CA LEU A 32 13.33 11.79 2.52
C LEU A 32 14.10 10.45 2.46
N ALA A 33 15.33 10.45 1.91
CA ALA A 33 16.18 9.28 1.81
C ALA A 33 16.56 8.71 3.20
N PRO A 34 16.95 7.42 3.30
CA PRO A 34 17.56 6.84 4.50
C PRO A 34 18.72 7.69 5.01
N ILE A 35 18.97 7.70 6.32
CA ILE A 35 20.01 8.56 6.94
C ILE A 35 21.39 8.29 6.31
N GLU A 36 21.67 7.03 5.98
CA GLU A 36 22.94 6.52 5.44
C GLU A 36 23.22 7.04 4.03
N THR A 37 22.17 7.36 3.27
CA THR A 37 22.25 7.85 1.89
C THR A 37 21.72 9.28 1.74
N ARG A 38 21.37 9.91 2.86
CA ARG A 38 20.77 11.24 2.88
C ARG A 38 21.82 12.29 2.56
N PRO A 39 21.59 13.15 1.54
CA PRO A 39 22.53 14.21 1.23
C PRO A 39 22.60 15.23 2.38
N GLN A 40 23.79 15.80 2.62
CA GLN A 40 24.02 16.71 3.74
C GLN A 40 23.04 17.88 3.82
N TRP A 41 22.67 18.47 2.67
CA TRP A 41 21.71 19.58 2.61
C TRP A 41 20.34 19.24 3.21
N ALA A 42 19.93 17.95 3.19
CA ALA A 42 18.63 17.52 3.68
C ALA A 42 18.53 17.63 5.21
N PHE A 43 19.64 17.48 5.95
CA PHE A 43 19.65 17.69 7.41
C PHE A 43 19.34 19.15 7.76
N PHE A 44 19.96 20.10 7.04
CA PHE A 44 19.64 21.52 7.17
C PHE A 44 18.20 21.83 6.75
N ALA A 45 17.73 21.21 5.67
CA ALA A 45 16.36 21.37 5.20
C ALA A 45 15.33 20.95 6.26
N HIS A 46 15.52 19.80 6.92
CA HIS A 46 14.64 19.37 8.03
C HIS A 46 14.63 20.37 9.19
N ALA A 47 15.80 20.91 9.57
CA ALA A 47 15.89 21.94 10.60
C ALA A 47 15.15 23.24 10.20
N ILE A 48 15.26 23.66 8.94
CA ILE A 48 14.53 24.83 8.41
C ILE A 48 13.02 24.57 8.41
N LEU A 49 12.57 23.39 7.98
CA LEU A 49 11.15 22.99 7.99
C LEU A 49 10.58 23.00 9.41
N ALA A 50 11.32 22.47 10.38
CA ALA A 50 10.95 22.50 11.79
C ALA A 50 10.87 23.94 12.35
N LYS A 51 11.85 24.80 12.04
CA LYS A 51 11.81 26.22 12.44
C LYS A 51 10.63 26.95 11.81
N ALA A 52 10.25 26.58 10.58
CA ALA A 52 9.14 27.15 9.84
C ALA A 52 7.76 26.57 10.20
N ALA A 53 7.63 25.65 11.15
CA ALA A 53 6.35 25.07 11.55
C ALA A 53 5.24 26.14 11.76
N GLN A 54 4.02 25.81 11.35
CA GLN A 54 2.85 26.68 11.57
C GLN A 54 2.58 26.91 13.07
N HIS A 55 1.85 27.99 13.37
CA HIS A 55 1.49 28.34 14.75
C HIS A 55 0.37 27.45 15.31
N SER A 56 -0.45 26.85 14.46
CA SER A 56 -1.50 25.92 14.85
C SER A 56 -1.34 24.60 14.08
N PRO A 57 -1.24 23.44 14.76
CA PRO A 57 -1.11 23.32 16.21
C PRO A 57 0.24 23.87 16.72
N ILE A 58 0.30 24.28 18.00
CA ILE A 58 1.56 24.71 18.61
C ILE A 58 2.44 23.48 18.84
N VAL A 59 3.46 23.31 17.99
CA VAL A 59 4.42 22.21 18.11
C VAL A 59 5.69 22.67 18.83
N LYS A 60 6.05 22.03 19.94
CA LYS A 60 7.30 22.33 20.65
C LYS A 60 8.52 21.92 19.81
N PRO A 61 9.67 22.61 19.90
CA PRO A 61 10.85 22.34 19.07
C PRO A 61 11.28 20.86 19.04
N ASN A 62 11.39 20.21 20.20
CA ASN A 62 11.82 18.81 20.31
C ASN A 62 10.80 17.78 19.79
N ALA A 63 9.57 18.22 19.47
CA ALA A 63 8.57 17.37 18.82
C ALA A 63 8.56 17.53 17.29
N LYS A 64 9.35 18.45 16.71
CA LYS A 64 9.39 18.68 15.26
C LYS A 64 10.46 17.82 14.62
N ILE A 65 10.09 16.60 14.24
CA ILE A 65 11.03 15.60 13.74
C ILE A 65 10.99 15.57 12.21
N ASN A 66 9.81 15.34 11.64
CA ASN A 66 9.61 15.25 10.20
C ASN A 66 8.16 15.60 9.84
N SER A 67 7.98 16.71 9.12
CA SER A 67 6.65 17.20 8.72
C SER A 67 5.91 16.27 7.74
N PHE A 68 6.57 15.28 7.15
CA PHE A 68 5.94 14.29 6.26
C PHE A 68 5.51 13.02 7.00
N LEU A 69 5.90 12.85 8.27
CA LEU A 69 5.48 11.75 9.16
C LEU A 69 4.71 12.27 10.38
N GLN A 70 4.30 13.54 10.36
CA GLN A 70 3.59 14.18 11.45
C GLN A 70 2.45 15.04 10.91
N SER A 71 1.44 15.29 11.75
CA SER A 71 0.22 16.03 11.36
C SER A 71 0.40 17.55 11.27
N TRP A 72 1.58 18.09 11.59
CA TRP A 72 1.87 19.52 11.45
C TRP A 72 2.55 19.85 10.12
N SER A 73 2.36 21.09 9.64
CA SER A 73 2.94 21.56 8.38
C SER A 73 3.84 22.79 8.57
N PRO A 74 4.89 22.96 7.74
CA PRO A 74 5.66 24.20 7.69
C PRO A 74 4.88 25.32 7.00
N SER A 75 5.09 26.56 7.45
CA SER A 75 4.58 27.76 6.80
C SER A 75 5.39 28.06 5.55
N GLN A 76 4.74 27.97 4.38
CA GLN A 76 5.38 28.21 3.08
C GLN A 76 6.01 29.60 2.97
N LYS A 77 5.44 30.62 3.63
CA LYS A 77 5.96 32.00 3.62
C LYS A 77 7.31 32.13 4.31
N LYS A 78 7.58 31.30 5.33
CA LYS A 78 8.84 31.29 6.10
C LYS A 78 9.94 30.44 5.45
N LEU A 79 9.63 29.70 4.39
CA LEU A 79 10.58 28.83 3.70
C LEU A 79 11.35 29.58 2.62
N PRO A 80 12.66 29.29 2.45
CA PRO A 80 13.41 29.65 1.25
C PRO A 80 12.74 29.12 -0.02
N SER A 81 12.92 29.82 -1.14
CA SER A 81 12.22 29.55 -2.41
C SER A 81 12.28 28.08 -2.84
N HIS A 82 13.46 27.45 -2.75
CA HIS A 82 13.62 26.05 -3.19
C HIS A 82 12.87 25.06 -2.28
N LEU A 83 13.00 25.16 -0.95
CA LEU A 83 12.24 24.31 -0.02
C LEU A 83 10.74 24.54 -0.14
N ARG A 84 10.32 25.78 -0.42
CA ARG A 84 8.92 26.09 -0.70
C ARG A 84 8.40 25.31 -1.91
N TRP A 85 9.17 25.24 -3.00
CA TRP A 85 8.79 24.47 -4.19
C TRP A 85 8.76 22.96 -3.95
N ILE A 86 9.71 22.42 -3.19
CA ILE A 86 9.70 21.00 -2.78
C ILE A 86 8.41 20.70 -2.01
N VAL A 87 8.09 21.48 -0.97
CA VAL A 87 6.87 21.28 -0.15
C VAL A 87 5.60 21.49 -0.98
N GLN A 88 5.56 22.48 -1.87
CA GLN A 88 4.41 22.71 -2.75
C GLN A 88 4.21 21.55 -3.72
N THR A 89 5.29 21.02 -4.31
CA THR A 89 5.25 19.87 -5.22
C THR A 89 4.80 18.61 -4.49
N ALA A 90 5.33 18.40 -3.28
CA ALA A 90 4.94 17.29 -2.41
C ALA A 90 3.44 17.32 -2.07
N LYS A 91 2.90 18.50 -1.74
CA LYS A 91 1.46 18.69 -1.50
C LYS A 91 0.63 18.51 -2.76
N LYS A 92 1.08 19.07 -3.89
CA LYS A 92 0.40 18.99 -5.20
C LYS A 92 0.20 17.54 -5.65
N TYR A 93 1.18 16.69 -5.36
CA TYR A 93 1.16 15.27 -5.73
C TYR A 93 0.88 14.35 -4.55
N THR A 94 0.27 14.87 -3.49
CA THR A 94 -0.22 14.10 -2.34
C THR A 94 0.80 13.08 -1.85
N ILE A 95 1.96 13.55 -1.39
CA ILE A 95 2.89 12.66 -0.69
C ILE A 95 2.23 12.16 0.60
N GLN A 96 2.29 10.85 0.81
CA GLN A 96 1.84 10.19 2.04
C GLN A 96 2.84 9.11 2.40
N TRP A 97 2.82 8.69 3.66
CA TRP A 97 3.50 7.49 4.08
C TRP A 97 2.47 6.35 4.09
N GLU A 98 2.66 5.35 3.24
CA GLU A 98 1.75 4.23 3.06
C GLU A 98 2.49 2.90 3.08
N ALA A 99 1.83 1.92 3.67
CA ALA A 99 2.24 0.53 3.65
C ALA A 99 1.03 -0.36 3.97
N ILE A 100 0.93 -1.51 3.32
CA ILE A 100 -0.08 -2.53 3.63
C ILE A 100 0.24 -3.17 5.00
N THR A 101 1.52 -3.44 5.23
CA THR A 101 2.08 -4.00 6.46
C THR A 101 3.21 -3.12 6.97
N ILE A 102 3.34 -2.98 8.29
CA ILE A 102 4.46 -2.23 8.87
C ILE A 102 5.21 -3.15 9.83
N ASN A 103 6.47 -3.42 9.49
CA ASN A 103 7.40 -4.16 10.34
C ASN A 103 7.50 -3.46 11.71
N PRO A 104 7.41 -4.19 12.84
CA PRO A 104 7.46 -3.56 14.17
C PRO A 104 8.70 -2.68 14.38
N SER A 105 9.83 -3.04 13.78
CA SER A 105 11.06 -2.24 13.81
C SER A 105 10.89 -0.86 13.13
N VAL A 106 10.12 -0.77 12.04
CA VAL A 106 9.83 0.47 11.32
C VAL A 106 8.74 1.26 12.04
N ALA A 107 7.69 0.60 12.55
CA ALA A 107 6.66 1.24 13.37
C ALA A 107 7.28 1.95 14.59
N ARG A 108 8.26 1.32 15.26
CA ARG A 108 9.01 1.92 16.37
C ARG A 108 9.80 3.16 16.00
N GLN A 109 10.20 3.32 14.73
CA GLN A 109 10.95 4.50 14.27
C GLN A 109 10.04 5.70 13.99
N LEU A 110 8.71 5.51 13.89
CA LEU A 110 7.79 6.61 13.59
C LEU A 110 7.81 7.68 14.70
N PRO A 111 7.70 8.97 14.35
CA PRO A 111 7.60 10.05 15.32
C PRO A 111 6.34 9.91 16.19
N VAL A 112 6.49 9.89 17.51
CA VAL A 112 5.33 9.68 18.40
C VAL A 112 4.49 10.95 18.61
N TRP A 113 5.13 12.12 18.58
CA TRP A 113 4.42 13.39 18.74
C TRP A 113 3.74 13.77 17.44
N PHE A 114 2.50 14.25 17.48
CA PHE A 114 1.74 14.61 16.27
C PHE A 114 1.74 13.47 15.23
N HIS A 115 1.64 12.22 15.70
CA HIS A 115 1.77 11.01 14.90
C HIS A 115 0.69 10.94 13.80
N ILE A 116 1.06 10.51 12.59
CA ILE A 116 0.17 10.45 11.40
C ILE A 116 -1.03 9.51 11.55
N GLY A 117 -0.86 8.43 12.32
CA GLY A 117 -1.88 7.42 12.57
C GLY A 117 -2.36 7.41 14.01
N ALA A 118 -2.66 8.57 14.59
CA ALA A 118 -3.15 8.68 15.96
C ALA A 118 -4.59 9.22 16.01
N SER A 119 -5.31 8.89 17.08
CA SER A 119 -6.62 9.48 17.38
C SER A 119 -6.47 10.94 17.83
N ASP A 120 -7.57 11.70 17.76
CA ASP A 120 -7.60 13.10 18.19
C ASP A 120 -7.24 13.29 19.68
N ASP A 121 -7.40 12.26 20.50
CA ASP A 121 -7.03 12.29 21.92
C ASP A 121 -5.52 12.45 22.12
N LEU A 122 -4.69 11.99 21.19
CA LEU A 122 -3.24 12.21 21.27
C LEU A 122 -2.91 13.70 21.29
N ASN A 123 -3.68 14.55 20.60
CA ASN A 123 -3.45 15.99 20.60
C ASN A 123 -3.61 16.61 22.00
N LYS A 124 -4.53 16.06 22.81
CA LYS A 124 -4.71 16.47 24.21
C LYS A 124 -3.50 16.06 25.06
N LEU A 125 -2.95 14.88 24.78
CA LEU A 125 -1.77 14.35 25.49
C LEU A 125 -0.46 15.04 25.09
N ASN A 126 -0.32 15.51 23.85
CA ASN A 126 0.89 16.17 23.33
C ASN A 126 1.33 17.39 24.16
N ASN A 127 0.38 18.05 24.85
CA ASN A 127 0.62 19.22 25.69
C ASN A 127 0.52 18.92 27.20
N HIS A 128 0.35 17.66 27.58
CA HIS A 128 0.28 17.27 28.99
C HIS A 128 1.60 17.58 29.73
N LEU A 129 1.53 17.90 31.02
CA LEU A 129 2.72 18.24 31.82
C LEU A 129 3.82 17.16 31.73
N TYR A 130 3.45 15.88 31.87
CA TYR A 130 4.42 14.78 31.73
C TYR A 130 4.86 14.51 30.29
N ALA A 131 4.15 15.01 29.27
CA ALA A 131 4.62 14.94 27.88
C ALA A 131 5.82 15.87 27.65
N ILE A 132 5.92 16.96 28.42
CA ILE A 132 7.11 17.82 28.44
C ILE A 132 8.30 17.02 28.99
N CYS A 133 8.12 16.34 30.13
CA CYS A 133 9.16 15.48 30.71
C CYS A 133 9.57 14.34 29.75
N LEU A 134 8.61 13.61 29.17
CA LEU A 134 8.90 12.55 28.19
C LEU A 134 9.74 13.06 27.01
N ARG A 135 9.44 14.25 26.50
CA ARG A 135 10.13 14.83 25.35
C ARG A 135 11.49 15.43 25.68
N ASP A 136 11.57 16.20 26.77
CA ASP A 136 12.73 17.04 27.05
C ASP A 136 13.72 16.38 28.01
N LYS A 137 13.26 15.47 28.87
CA LYS A 137 14.09 14.75 29.85
C LYS A 137 14.40 13.33 29.40
N HIS A 138 13.37 12.59 28.97
CA HIS A 138 13.55 11.23 28.47
C HIS A 138 13.92 11.17 26.97
N LEU A 139 13.93 12.31 26.27
CA LEU A 139 14.24 12.41 24.84
C LEU A 139 13.39 11.43 23.99
N ALA A 140 12.15 11.19 24.41
CA ALA A 140 11.24 10.32 23.68
C ALA A 140 10.81 11.04 22.40
N THR A 141 11.25 10.53 21.26
CA THR A 141 10.98 11.11 19.93
C THR A 141 10.20 10.15 19.05
N SER A 142 10.32 8.84 19.31
CA SER A 142 9.73 7.78 18.50
C SER A 142 8.72 6.93 19.29
N VAL A 143 7.88 6.19 18.56
CA VAL A 143 6.95 5.23 19.14
C VAL A 143 7.69 4.18 19.96
N GLY A 144 8.88 3.73 19.50
CA GLY A 144 9.73 2.78 20.22
C GLY A 144 10.26 3.30 21.56
N HIS A 145 10.60 4.59 21.66
CA HIS A 145 10.98 5.19 22.94
C HIS A 145 9.80 5.17 23.92
N ILE A 146 8.60 5.51 23.45
CA ILE A 146 7.38 5.47 24.28
C ILE A 146 7.03 4.04 24.68
N GLU A 147 7.14 3.06 23.79
CA GLU A 147 6.96 1.63 24.10
C GLU A 147 7.93 1.17 25.19
N THR A 148 9.21 1.54 25.05
CA THR A 148 10.24 1.19 26.03
C THR A 148 9.94 1.83 27.39
N ILE A 149 9.47 3.08 27.44
CA ILE A 149 9.09 3.73 28.71
C ILE A 149 7.84 3.10 29.32
N ALA A 150 6.84 2.77 28.50
CA ALA A 150 5.57 2.18 28.91
C ALA A 150 5.73 0.77 29.51
N THR A 151 6.70 -0.01 29.03
CA THR A 151 6.90 -1.42 29.40
C THR A 151 7.80 -1.64 30.62
N ARG A 152 8.36 -0.57 31.23
CA ARG A 152 9.29 -0.64 32.38
C ARG A 152 8.72 -1.17 33.70
N ASN A 153 7.50 -1.69 33.71
CA ASN A 153 6.86 -2.22 34.91
C ASN A 153 7.50 -3.55 35.34
N LEU A 154 8.48 -3.48 36.22
CA LEU A 154 9.01 -4.63 36.94
C LEU A 154 8.06 -5.03 38.09
N PRO A 155 8.05 -6.29 38.55
CA PRO A 155 7.26 -6.73 39.70
C PRO A 155 7.51 -5.90 40.98
N SER A 156 8.73 -5.35 41.14
CA SER A 156 9.12 -4.50 42.26
C SER A 156 8.70 -3.02 42.12
N HIS A 157 8.06 -2.65 41.01
CA HIS A 157 7.65 -1.27 40.76
C HIS A 157 6.49 -0.85 41.68
N ARG A 158 6.60 0.35 42.25
CA ARG A 158 5.54 0.98 43.06
C ARG A 158 5.15 2.30 42.41
N GLN A 159 3.85 2.62 42.39
CA GLN A 159 3.32 3.85 41.80
C GLN A 159 3.55 5.08 42.71
N ASN A 160 4.80 5.34 43.07
CA ASN A 160 5.18 6.48 43.91
C ASN A 160 6.47 7.15 43.41
N LYS A 161 6.71 8.39 43.84
CA LYS A 161 7.86 9.19 43.40
C LYS A 161 9.22 8.59 43.85
N ASN A 162 9.22 7.80 44.91
CA ASN A 162 10.41 7.25 45.56
C ASN A 162 10.62 5.76 45.24
N CYS A 163 10.01 5.23 44.16
CA CYS A 163 10.14 3.82 43.83
C CYS A 163 11.61 3.48 43.56
N THR A 164 12.16 2.51 44.28
CA THR A 164 13.58 2.14 44.26
C THR A 164 13.95 1.18 43.14
N CYS A 165 13.01 0.81 42.26
CA CYS A 165 13.32 -0.11 41.16
C CYS A 165 14.37 0.51 40.20
N THR A 166 15.17 -0.34 39.58
CA THR A 166 16.30 0.05 38.71
C THR A 166 15.90 1.08 37.66
N ASN A 167 14.75 0.89 37.00
CA ASN A 167 14.24 1.81 35.97
C ASN A 167 13.91 3.20 36.52
N CYS A 168 13.21 3.29 37.66
CA CYS A 168 12.86 4.59 38.26
C CYS A 168 14.08 5.31 38.82
N SER A 169 15.04 4.58 39.39
CA SER A 169 16.29 5.13 39.87
C SER A 169 17.15 5.67 38.71
N LYS A 170 17.22 4.93 37.59
CA LYS A 170 17.88 5.37 36.36
C LYS A 170 17.23 6.64 35.78
N ASP A 171 15.89 6.67 35.67
CA ASP A 171 15.16 7.83 35.15
C ASP A 171 15.35 9.09 36.03
N ARG A 172 15.44 8.93 37.36
CA ARG A 172 15.76 10.04 38.26
C ARG A 172 17.22 10.50 38.13
N GLY A 173 18.16 9.55 38.10
CA GLY A 173 19.60 9.85 38.07
C GLY A 173 20.07 10.40 36.73
N GLU A 174 19.70 9.75 35.63
CA GLU A 174 20.21 10.08 34.29
C GLU A 174 19.33 11.11 33.57
N SER A 175 18.01 11.00 33.67
CA SER A 175 17.08 11.91 32.97
C SER A 175 16.60 13.07 33.84
N SER A 176 16.96 13.11 35.13
CA SER A 176 16.41 14.09 36.09
C SER A 176 14.87 14.11 36.12
N CYS A 177 14.23 12.94 36.02
CA CYS A 177 12.77 12.82 36.01
C CYS A 177 12.21 12.68 37.44
N ASP A 178 11.47 13.68 37.93
CA ASP A 178 10.93 13.68 39.29
C ASP A 178 9.92 12.55 39.58
N LYS A 179 9.13 12.16 38.57
CA LYS A 179 8.00 11.22 38.73
C LYS A 179 7.95 10.18 37.60
N PRO A 180 8.92 9.23 37.55
CA PRO A 180 9.02 8.27 36.44
C PRO A 180 7.75 7.44 36.21
N TYR A 181 7.05 7.04 37.30
CA TYR A 181 5.80 6.27 37.19
C TYR A 181 4.69 7.01 36.44
N LYS A 182 4.64 8.35 36.52
CA LYS A 182 3.64 9.16 35.80
C LYS A 182 4.01 9.31 34.32
N CYS A 183 5.30 9.41 34.01
CA CYS A 183 5.80 9.36 32.64
C CYS A 183 5.46 7.99 32.00
N ALA A 184 5.71 6.89 32.72
CA ALA A 184 5.35 5.54 32.25
C ALA A 184 3.84 5.36 32.04
N LYS A 185 3.01 5.87 32.96
CA LYS A 185 1.55 5.87 32.78
C LYS A 185 1.13 6.66 31.54
N LEU A 186 1.62 7.89 31.39
CA LEU A 186 1.31 8.71 30.22
C LEU A 186 1.81 8.06 28.92
N ALA A 187 2.99 7.42 28.93
CA ALA A 187 3.51 6.69 27.77
C ALA A 187 2.55 5.57 27.34
N LYS A 188 1.97 4.82 28.28
CA LYS A 188 0.92 3.83 27.99
C LYS A 188 -0.32 4.48 27.38
N ASP A 189 -0.75 5.61 27.94
CA ASP A 189 -1.93 6.32 27.44
C ASP A 189 -1.69 6.87 26.02
N ILE A 190 -0.47 7.34 25.71
CA ILE A 190 -0.06 7.73 24.36
C ILE A 190 -0.13 6.55 23.39
N LEU A 191 0.37 5.36 23.76
CA LEU A 191 0.34 4.17 22.89
C LEU A 191 -1.08 3.75 22.55
N LYS A 192 -2.02 3.85 23.51
CA LYS A 192 -3.44 3.56 23.27
C LYS A 192 -4.07 4.50 22.23
N CYS A 193 -3.53 5.70 22.04
CA CYS A 193 -4.00 6.63 21.01
C CYS A 193 -3.40 6.35 19.62
N ILE A 194 -2.40 5.47 19.49
CA ILE A 194 -1.84 5.08 18.20
C ILE A 194 -2.75 3.99 17.59
N LEU A 195 -3.22 4.23 16.37
CA LEU A 195 -4.15 3.32 15.70
C LEU A 195 -3.46 1.99 15.36
N PRO A 196 -4.19 0.86 15.32
CA PRO A 196 -3.60 -0.48 15.22
C PRO A 196 -2.65 -0.69 14.03
N LYS A 197 -2.93 -0.09 12.86
CA LYS A 197 -2.03 -0.15 11.68
C LYS A 197 -0.62 0.35 11.99
N TRP A 198 -0.48 1.29 12.91
CA TRP A 198 0.76 2.00 13.20
C TRP A 198 1.41 1.59 14.52
N HIS A 199 0.74 0.74 15.30
CA HIS A 199 1.21 0.32 16.60
C HIS A 199 2.16 -0.89 16.47
N PRO A 200 3.40 -0.86 17.02
CA PRO A 200 4.41 -1.90 16.80
C PRO A 200 3.99 -3.33 17.14
N GLN A 201 3.04 -3.50 18.06
CA GLN A 201 2.58 -4.82 18.51
C GLN A 201 1.45 -5.39 17.63
N THR A 202 0.80 -4.56 16.81
CA THR A 202 -0.36 -4.95 15.99
C THR A 202 -0.18 -4.66 14.50
N SER A 203 0.89 -3.94 14.13
CA SER A 203 1.14 -3.48 12.76
C SER A 203 1.63 -4.58 11.81
N ALA A 204 2.08 -5.71 12.35
CA ALA A 204 2.40 -6.92 11.61
C ALA A 204 1.17 -7.84 11.61
N PRO A 205 0.38 -7.87 10.54
CA PRO A 205 -0.65 -8.89 10.42
C PRO A 205 -0.02 -10.28 10.39
N SER A 206 -0.67 -11.22 11.06
CA SER A 206 -0.34 -12.63 10.93
C SER A 206 -0.85 -13.12 9.57
N TYR A 207 -0.04 -12.95 8.51
CA TYR A 207 -0.22 -13.72 7.29
C TYR A 207 0.22 -15.16 7.57
N ALA A 208 -0.64 -15.92 8.25
CA ALA A 208 -0.51 -17.36 8.30
C ALA A 208 -1.09 -17.88 7.01
N LEU A 209 -0.23 -18.05 6.00
CA LEU A 209 -0.54 -18.96 4.92
C LEU A 209 -0.75 -20.34 5.57
N ASN A 210 -2.02 -20.70 5.80
CA ASN A 210 -2.43 -22.00 6.32
C ASN A 210 -2.20 -23.06 5.23
N ILE A 211 -0.94 -23.24 4.82
CA ILE A 211 -0.55 -24.22 3.83
C ILE A 211 0.01 -25.39 4.60
N ALA A 212 -0.66 -26.54 4.54
CA ALA A 212 -0.04 -27.79 4.97
C ALA A 212 1.18 -28.05 4.07
N PRO A 213 2.36 -28.43 4.60
CA PRO A 213 3.56 -28.67 3.81
C PRO A 213 3.35 -29.55 2.57
N GLU A 214 2.44 -30.53 2.67
CA GLU A 214 2.01 -31.44 1.59
C GLU A 214 1.41 -30.71 0.37
N GLN A 215 0.70 -29.59 0.59
CA GLN A 215 0.14 -28.77 -0.49
C GLN A 215 1.22 -27.94 -1.22
N ILE A 216 2.38 -27.73 -0.59
CA ILE A 216 3.54 -27.07 -1.24
C ILE A 216 4.26 -28.09 -2.11
N THR A 217 4.48 -29.31 -1.62
CA THR A 217 5.25 -30.34 -2.32
C THR A 217 4.62 -30.74 -3.66
N ASP A 218 3.29 -30.85 -3.73
CA ASP A 218 2.57 -31.12 -4.99
C ASP A 218 2.65 -29.93 -5.98
N ALA A 219 2.84 -28.71 -5.48
CA ALA A 219 2.95 -27.51 -6.29
C ALA A 219 4.38 -27.20 -6.73
N THR A 220 5.40 -27.69 -6.00
CA THR A 220 6.83 -27.41 -6.25
C THR A 220 7.59 -28.55 -6.91
N ASP A 221 6.96 -29.68 -7.20
CA ASP A 221 7.63 -30.79 -7.89
C ASP A 221 8.25 -30.29 -9.22
N ASP A 222 9.56 -30.44 -9.33
CA ASP A 222 10.43 -29.71 -10.28
C ASP A 222 10.21 -30.17 -11.74
N GLN A 223 9.51 -31.30 -11.92
CA GLN A 223 9.02 -31.76 -13.23
C GLN A 223 7.80 -30.97 -13.72
N ASN A 224 7.08 -30.29 -12.83
CA ASN A 224 5.83 -29.58 -13.11
C ASN A 224 5.94 -28.07 -12.81
N LYS A 225 6.99 -27.41 -13.37
CA LYS A 225 7.29 -25.95 -13.34
C LYS A 225 6.17 -24.99 -13.79
N GLN A 226 4.93 -25.46 -13.88
CA GLN A 226 3.77 -24.74 -14.37
C GLN A 226 3.02 -24.01 -13.26
N ASN A 227 3.01 -24.53 -12.03
CA ASN A 227 2.26 -23.96 -10.92
C ASN A 227 3.09 -22.88 -10.20
N LYS A 228 2.59 -21.65 -10.21
CA LYS A 228 3.19 -20.54 -9.46
C LYS A 228 2.28 -20.14 -8.32
N ILE A 229 2.84 -20.06 -7.11
CA ILE A 229 2.10 -19.64 -5.91
C ILE A 229 1.98 -18.11 -5.91
N PHE A 230 0.76 -17.59 -5.76
CA PHE A 230 0.53 -16.18 -5.48
C PHE A 230 1.01 -15.87 -4.06
N ASN A 231 1.94 -14.92 -3.92
CA ASN A 231 2.33 -14.44 -2.61
C ASN A 231 1.40 -13.28 -2.19
N PRO A 232 0.51 -13.46 -1.19
CA PRO A 232 -0.35 -12.38 -0.73
C PRO A 232 0.42 -11.32 0.07
N ILE A 233 1.62 -11.65 0.56
CA ILE A 233 2.40 -10.76 1.42
C ILE A 233 3.07 -9.70 0.55
N TYR A 234 2.65 -8.45 0.73
CA TYR A 234 3.42 -7.31 0.25
C TYR A 234 4.60 -7.07 1.19
N PRO A 235 5.83 -6.88 0.67
CA PRO A 235 6.98 -6.60 1.52
C PRO A 235 6.73 -5.31 2.31
N SER A 236 6.80 -5.43 3.64
CA SER A 236 6.83 -4.25 4.50
C SER A 236 8.04 -3.39 4.12
N PRO A 237 7.95 -2.05 4.24
CA PRO A 237 9.16 -1.23 4.16
C PRO A 237 10.17 -1.66 5.21
N ASP A 238 11.45 -1.69 4.84
CA ASP A 238 12.58 -1.95 5.75
C ASP A 238 13.06 -0.67 6.45
N SER A 239 12.70 0.50 5.92
CA SER A 239 13.02 1.81 6.48
C SER A 239 11.89 2.80 6.30
N LEU A 240 11.88 3.89 7.09
CA LEU A 240 10.90 4.97 6.93
C LEU A 240 10.90 5.57 5.52
N SER A 241 12.05 5.61 4.84
CA SER A 241 12.17 6.19 3.50
C SER A 241 11.40 5.41 2.43
N GLU A 242 11.19 4.12 2.66
CA GLU A 242 10.54 3.22 1.73
C GLU A 242 9.02 3.29 1.77
N GLY A 243 8.45 3.78 2.87
CA GLY A 243 7.00 3.95 2.99
C GLY A 243 6.48 5.24 2.35
N TYR A 244 7.32 6.13 1.81
CA TYR A 244 6.79 7.33 1.13
C TYR A 244 6.25 6.98 -0.25
N HIS A 245 4.97 7.27 -0.46
CA HIS A 245 4.26 7.16 -1.72
C HIS A 245 3.85 8.55 -2.22
N ILE A 246 3.83 8.73 -3.54
CA ILE A 246 3.38 9.95 -4.20
C ILE A 246 2.33 9.64 -5.27
N PHE A 247 1.62 10.66 -5.73
CA PHE A 247 0.47 10.50 -6.62
C PHE A 247 -0.66 9.67 -5.99
N VAL A 248 -0.75 9.69 -4.66
CA VAL A 248 -1.83 9.06 -3.92
C VAL A 248 -3.13 9.79 -4.24
N SER A 249 -4.19 9.04 -4.55
CA SER A 249 -5.54 9.59 -4.68
C SER A 249 -5.90 10.34 -3.39
N SER A 250 -6.69 11.41 -3.49
CA SER A 250 -7.04 12.28 -2.35
C SER A 250 -7.94 11.61 -1.29
N ASP A 251 -8.14 10.31 -1.37
CA ASP A 251 -8.95 9.54 -0.44
C ASP A 251 -8.25 9.50 0.93
N ALA A 252 -9.05 9.38 2.00
CA ALA A 252 -8.50 9.31 3.34
C ALA A 252 -7.65 8.04 3.48
N PRO A 253 -6.43 8.14 4.04
CA PRO A 253 -5.57 6.98 4.22
C PRO A 253 -6.27 5.95 5.10
N CYS A 254 -6.19 4.68 4.69
CA CYS A 254 -6.78 3.60 5.44
C CYS A 254 -6.03 3.42 6.78
N SER A 255 -6.74 3.56 7.89
CA SER A 255 -6.18 3.41 9.24
C SER A 255 -6.33 2.00 9.81
N THR A 256 -7.10 1.14 9.15
CA THR A 256 -7.26 -0.26 9.53
C THR A 256 -6.10 -1.08 8.94
N PRO A 257 -5.50 -1.98 9.75
CA PRO A 257 -4.48 -2.89 9.24
C PRO A 257 -5.08 -3.85 8.20
N ALA A 258 -4.29 -4.22 7.20
CA ALA A 258 -4.63 -5.29 6.28
C ALA A 258 -4.66 -6.62 7.03
N CYS A 259 -5.83 -7.26 7.12
CA CYS A 259 -5.99 -8.56 7.75
C CYS A 259 -6.65 -9.52 6.76
N GLN A 260 -6.09 -10.73 6.64
CA GLN A 260 -6.78 -11.82 5.98
C GLN A 260 -8.06 -12.18 6.73
N ALA A 261 -9.07 -12.62 5.99
CA ALA A 261 -10.27 -13.13 6.61
C ALA A 261 -9.93 -14.34 7.50
N PRO A 262 -10.48 -14.44 8.72
CA PRO A 262 -10.23 -15.58 9.59
C PRO A 262 -10.71 -16.86 8.89
N THR A 263 -9.94 -17.95 9.06
CA THR A 263 -10.39 -19.26 8.59
C THR A 263 -11.58 -19.69 9.44
N PRO A 264 -12.76 -19.93 8.84
CA PRO A 264 -13.90 -20.41 9.60
C PRO A 264 -13.58 -21.80 10.18
N PRO A 265 -14.12 -22.14 11.37
CA PRO A 265 -13.96 -23.47 11.93
C PRO A 265 -14.62 -24.51 11.03
N GLY A 266 -13.98 -25.67 10.85
CA GLY A 266 -14.50 -26.78 10.03
C GLY A 266 -13.43 -27.44 9.17
N GLU A 267 -13.85 -28.40 8.35
CA GLU A 267 -12.96 -29.04 7.38
C GLU A 267 -12.51 -28.02 6.31
N PRO A 268 -11.22 -28.02 5.95
CA PRO A 268 -10.73 -27.14 4.90
C PRO A 268 -11.43 -27.49 3.57
N PRO A 269 -11.96 -26.49 2.85
CA PRO A 269 -12.58 -26.74 1.56
C PRO A 269 -11.58 -27.35 0.57
N GLN A 270 -12.08 -28.19 -0.33
CA GLN A 270 -11.27 -28.84 -1.36
C GLN A 270 -10.70 -27.82 -2.36
N LEU A 271 -9.53 -28.14 -2.93
CA LEU A 271 -8.90 -27.37 -3.99
C LEU A 271 -9.88 -27.20 -5.16
N THR A 272 -10.15 -25.96 -5.52
CA THR A 272 -11.02 -25.63 -6.65
C THR A 272 -10.18 -25.15 -7.83
N THR A 273 -10.18 -25.96 -8.89
CA THR A 273 -9.54 -25.60 -10.17
C THR A 273 -10.52 -24.81 -11.03
N ILE A 274 -10.05 -23.70 -11.59
CA ILE A 274 -10.85 -22.80 -12.41
C ILE A 274 -10.08 -22.51 -13.70
N THR A 275 -10.65 -22.88 -14.84
CA THR A 275 -10.15 -22.49 -16.15
C THR A 275 -10.68 -21.11 -16.50
N ILE A 276 -9.75 -20.17 -16.72
CA ILE A 276 -10.04 -18.78 -17.03
C ILE A 276 -9.72 -18.53 -18.50
N ALA A 277 -10.69 -17.95 -19.21
CA ALA A 277 -10.50 -17.47 -20.57
C ALA A 277 -11.02 -16.04 -20.69
N GLY A 278 -10.35 -15.26 -21.54
CA GLY A 278 -10.82 -13.95 -21.95
C GLY A 278 -10.68 -13.79 -23.45
N THR A 279 -11.56 -12.98 -24.01
CA THR A 279 -11.57 -12.57 -25.41
C THR A 279 -11.68 -11.05 -25.47
N HIS A 280 -11.05 -10.46 -26.47
CA HIS A 280 -11.07 -9.03 -26.72
C HIS A 280 -11.24 -8.82 -28.23
N GLN A 281 -12.13 -7.92 -28.59
CA GLN A 281 -12.35 -7.49 -29.96
C GLN A 281 -12.54 -5.98 -30.01
N ILE A 282 -12.38 -5.41 -31.21
CA ILE A 282 -12.76 -4.04 -31.50
C ILE A 282 -13.97 -4.15 -32.43
N ASP A 283 -15.07 -3.47 -32.08
CA ASP A 283 -16.27 -3.49 -32.91
C ASP A 283 -16.13 -2.61 -34.16
N LYS A 284 -17.22 -2.52 -34.93
CA LYS A 284 -17.24 -1.75 -36.18
C LYS A 284 -17.07 -0.25 -35.96
N ASP A 285 -17.42 0.25 -34.79
CA ASP A 285 -17.34 1.66 -34.42
C ASP A 285 -16.02 2.01 -33.73
N GLY A 286 -15.14 1.00 -33.52
CA GLY A 286 -13.84 1.17 -32.92
C GLY A 286 -13.84 1.06 -31.39
N PHE A 287 -14.95 0.70 -30.76
CA PHE A 287 -15.01 0.48 -29.32
C PHE A 287 -14.42 -0.88 -28.95
N HIS A 288 -13.76 -0.90 -27.80
CA HIS A 288 -13.21 -2.14 -27.25
C HIS A 288 -14.35 -2.93 -26.59
N ILE A 289 -14.46 -4.21 -26.94
CA ILE A 289 -15.37 -5.15 -26.27
C ILE A 289 -14.53 -6.31 -25.72
N SER A 290 -14.69 -6.58 -24.43
CA SER A 290 -14.01 -7.69 -23.77
C SER A 290 -15.01 -8.62 -23.11
N GLY A 291 -14.81 -9.92 -23.28
CA GLY A 291 -15.58 -10.97 -22.61
C GLY A 291 -14.66 -11.87 -21.79
N GLY A 292 -15.16 -12.40 -20.69
CA GLY A 292 -14.45 -13.32 -19.80
C GLY A 292 -15.30 -14.52 -19.43
N ARG A 293 -14.66 -15.65 -19.10
CA ARG A 293 -15.33 -16.81 -18.49
C ARG A 293 -14.47 -17.40 -17.41
N ALA A 294 -15.13 -17.75 -16.31
CA ALA A 294 -14.63 -18.71 -15.33
C ALA A 294 -15.37 -20.03 -15.46
N TRP A 295 -14.63 -21.10 -15.72
CA TRP A 295 -15.15 -22.45 -15.90
C TRP A 295 -14.58 -23.37 -14.82
N PHE A 296 -15.45 -24.04 -14.07
CA PHE A 296 -15.10 -24.94 -12.96
C PHE A 296 -15.08 -26.40 -13.43
N ARG A 297 -16.20 -26.85 -14.00
CA ARG A 297 -16.38 -28.19 -14.56
C ARG A 297 -17.64 -28.24 -15.42
N MET A 298 -17.86 -29.33 -16.13
CA MET A 298 -19.09 -29.56 -16.89
C MET A 298 -20.32 -29.44 -15.97
N SER A 299 -21.33 -28.70 -16.42
CA SER A 299 -22.61 -28.49 -15.72
C SER A 299 -22.53 -27.88 -14.32
N ASP A 300 -21.41 -27.24 -13.94
CA ASP A 300 -21.32 -26.48 -12.69
C ASP A 300 -22.11 -25.16 -12.81
N ASN A 301 -23.00 -24.90 -11.87
CA ASN A 301 -23.82 -23.69 -11.84
C ASN A 301 -23.01 -22.42 -11.58
N ARG A 302 -21.77 -22.54 -11.07
CA ARG A 302 -20.85 -21.41 -10.86
C ARG A 302 -20.15 -20.96 -12.14
N ASN A 303 -20.27 -21.72 -13.23
CA ASN A 303 -19.68 -21.34 -14.52
C ASN A 303 -20.28 -20.00 -14.99
N THR A 304 -19.48 -18.94 -15.04
CA THR A 304 -19.99 -17.58 -15.28
C THR A 304 -19.27 -16.86 -16.42
N SER A 305 -20.05 -16.34 -17.37
CA SER A 305 -19.57 -15.59 -18.52
C SER A 305 -19.85 -14.13 -18.26
N ILE A 306 -18.94 -13.24 -18.66
CA ILE A 306 -18.94 -11.84 -18.28
C ILE A 306 -18.70 -11.00 -19.53
N LYS A 307 -19.56 -10.00 -19.76
CA LYS A 307 -19.31 -8.87 -20.66
C LYS A 307 -18.73 -7.72 -19.85
N VAL A 308 -17.49 -7.36 -20.12
CA VAL A 308 -16.79 -6.30 -19.38
C VAL A 308 -17.39 -4.95 -19.77
N PRO A 309 -17.71 -4.06 -18.80
CA PRO A 309 -18.17 -2.70 -19.06
C PRO A 309 -17.26 -1.96 -20.04
N GLU A 310 -17.84 -1.19 -20.95
CA GLU A 310 -17.13 -0.52 -22.05
C GLU A 310 -15.90 0.28 -21.58
N HIS A 311 -16.05 1.07 -20.50
CA HIS A 311 -14.98 1.89 -19.95
C HIS A 311 -13.81 1.10 -19.32
N LEU A 312 -13.98 -0.21 -19.12
CA LEU A 312 -12.95 -1.14 -18.62
C LEU A 312 -12.50 -2.14 -19.68
N ALA A 313 -13.14 -2.15 -20.85
CA ALA A 313 -12.86 -3.10 -21.91
C ALA A 313 -11.49 -2.81 -22.53
N ALA A 314 -10.58 -3.75 -22.37
CA ALA A 314 -9.23 -3.72 -22.93
C ALA A 314 -8.68 -5.14 -23.07
N PRO A 315 -7.59 -5.35 -23.83
CA PRO A 315 -6.92 -6.64 -23.91
C PRO A 315 -6.59 -7.21 -22.52
N GLY A 316 -7.04 -8.43 -22.23
CA GLY A 316 -6.85 -9.11 -20.94
C GLY A 316 -7.82 -8.70 -19.82
N ALA A 317 -8.67 -7.68 -20.02
CA ALA A 317 -9.66 -7.27 -19.02
C ALA A 317 -10.66 -8.42 -18.71
N GLY A 318 -11.08 -9.17 -19.74
CA GLY A 318 -12.00 -10.30 -19.59
C GLY A 318 -11.49 -11.39 -18.66
N GLU A 319 -10.20 -11.77 -18.74
CA GLU A 319 -9.61 -12.77 -17.83
C GLU A 319 -9.62 -12.27 -16.38
N ILE A 320 -9.23 -11.01 -16.15
CA ILE A 320 -9.19 -10.43 -14.80
C ILE A 320 -10.60 -10.37 -14.19
N CYS A 321 -11.58 -9.94 -14.98
CA CYS A 321 -12.98 -9.84 -14.56
C CYS A 321 -13.59 -11.23 -14.25
N ALA A 322 -13.26 -12.23 -15.08
CA ALA A 322 -13.66 -13.62 -14.84
C ALA A 322 -13.11 -14.15 -13.52
N ILE A 323 -11.85 -13.88 -13.20
CA ILE A 323 -11.25 -14.28 -11.92
C ILE A 323 -11.95 -13.57 -10.76
N LEU A 324 -12.18 -12.26 -10.87
CA LEU A 324 -12.86 -11.47 -9.85
C LEU A 324 -14.26 -12.02 -9.54
N ALA A 325 -15.07 -12.29 -10.57
CA ALA A 325 -16.40 -12.85 -10.38
C ALA A 325 -16.35 -14.27 -9.79
N ALA A 326 -15.44 -15.12 -10.26
CA ALA A 326 -15.27 -16.47 -9.72
C ALA A 326 -14.92 -16.42 -8.22
N ILE A 327 -13.95 -15.59 -7.84
CA ILE A 327 -13.53 -15.42 -6.45
C ILE A 327 -14.67 -14.89 -5.58
N ALA A 328 -15.52 -14.01 -6.10
CA ALA A 328 -16.66 -13.46 -5.37
C ALA A 328 -17.72 -14.53 -5.02
N THR A 329 -17.81 -15.62 -5.80
CA THR A 329 -18.73 -16.74 -5.53
C THR A 329 -18.17 -17.80 -4.58
N LEU A 330 -16.88 -17.73 -4.24
CA LEU A 330 -16.19 -18.76 -3.47
C LEU A 330 -15.86 -18.27 -2.05
N PRO A 331 -15.95 -19.14 -1.04
CA PRO A 331 -15.44 -18.84 0.28
C PRO A 331 -13.97 -18.38 0.23
N VAL A 332 -13.62 -17.42 1.09
CA VAL A 332 -12.27 -16.82 1.19
C VAL A 332 -11.19 -17.81 1.62
N ASN A 333 -11.59 -18.93 2.24
CA ASN A 333 -10.73 -20.03 2.69
C ASN A 333 -10.66 -21.19 1.68
N THR A 334 -11.26 -21.08 0.49
CA THR A 334 -11.14 -22.11 -0.58
C THR A 334 -9.78 -22.03 -1.29
N PRO A 335 -8.94 -23.09 -1.29
CA PRO A 335 -7.73 -23.12 -2.11
C PRO A 335 -8.09 -23.04 -3.58
N LEU A 336 -7.35 -22.23 -4.35
CA LEU A 336 -7.62 -21.99 -5.77
C LEU A 336 -6.46 -22.42 -6.65
N GLN A 337 -6.78 -23.07 -7.76
CA GLN A 337 -5.87 -23.25 -8.89
C GLN A 337 -6.46 -22.54 -10.11
N LEU A 338 -5.89 -21.38 -10.46
CA LEU A 338 -6.31 -20.58 -11.59
C LEU A 338 -5.53 -20.98 -12.83
N MET A 339 -6.19 -21.63 -13.77
CA MET A 339 -5.60 -21.97 -15.07
C MET A 339 -5.85 -20.81 -16.04
N VAL A 340 -4.82 -20.00 -16.29
CA VAL A 340 -4.89 -18.79 -17.13
C VAL A 340 -4.13 -19.00 -18.44
N LYS A 341 -4.62 -18.45 -19.55
CA LYS A 341 -3.92 -18.52 -20.85
C LYS A 341 -2.85 -17.44 -20.97
N SER A 342 -3.12 -16.24 -20.46
CA SER A 342 -2.23 -15.08 -20.61
C SER A 342 -0.95 -15.20 -19.79
N PRO A 343 0.24 -15.34 -20.45
CA PRO A 343 1.52 -15.31 -19.74
C PRO A 343 1.79 -13.94 -19.13
N ALA A 344 1.24 -12.87 -19.72
CA ALA A 344 1.39 -11.50 -19.23
C ALA A 344 0.71 -11.32 -17.87
N LEU A 345 -0.51 -11.82 -17.70
CA LEU A 345 -1.23 -11.77 -16.42
C LEU A 345 -0.51 -12.60 -15.36
N GLN A 346 -0.09 -13.82 -15.70
CA GLN A 346 0.71 -14.66 -14.79
C GLN A 346 2.01 -13.95 -14.38
N LYS A 347 2.76 -13.38 -15.33
CA LYS A 347 3.99 -12.63 -15.05
C LYS A 347 3.72 -11.41 -14.15
N SER A 348 2.62 -10.71 -14.39
CA SER A 348 2.17 -9.55 -13.62
C SER A 348 1.92 -9.92 -12.16
N LEU A 349 1.13 -10.97 -11.90
CA LEU A 349 0.73 -11.35 -10.55
C LEU A 349 1.83 -12.10 -9.77
N MET A 350 2.73 -12.81 -10.46
CA MET A 350 3.73 -13.67 -9.80
C MET A 350 5.10 -12.99 -9.67
N THR A 351 5.67 -12.54 -10.79
CA THR A 351 7.08 -12.10 -10.85
C THR A 351 7.25 -10.59 -10.82
N ASN A 352 6.29 -9.85 -11.37
CA ASN A 352 6.39 -8.40 -11.52
C ASN A 352 5.55 -7.62 -10.50
N LEU A 353 4.81 -8.30 -9.63
CA LEU A 353 3.81 -7.69 -8.76
C LEU A 353 4.38 -6.54 -7.93
N ALA A 354 5.43 -6.81 -7.15
CA ALA A 354 6.06 -5.80 -6.29
C ALA A 354 6.56 -4.58 -7.10
N ASN A 355 7.18 -4.81 -8.25
CA ASN A 355 7.64 -3.71 -9.10
C ASN A 355 6.47 -2.89 -9.66
N GLN A 356 5.40 -3.56 -10.10
CA GLN A 356 4.21 -2.89 -10.63
C GLN A 356 3.51 -2.06 -9.57
N GLU A 357 3.37 -2.57 -8.34
CA GLU A 357 2.81 -1.81 -7.22
C GLU A 357 3.69 -0.64 -6.82
N ASN A 358 5.01 -0.82 -6.79
CA ASN A 358 5.94 0.26 -6.49
C ASN A 358 5.83 1.41 -7.51
N ILE A 359 5.55 1.14 -8.79
CA ILE A 359 5.34 2.17 -9.82
C ILE A 359 3.87 2.59 -10.00
N ASP A 360 2.99 2.20 -9.06
CA ASP A 360 1.56 2.49 -9.13
C ASP A 360 0.93 2.05 -10.46
N TRP A 361 1.38 0.92 -10.99
CA TRP A 361 0.85 0.28 -12.19
C TRP A 361 0.85 1.20 -13.43
N LEU A 362 1.76 2.18 -13.49
CA LEU A 362 1.79 3.26 -14.48
C LEU A 362 1.65 2.79 -15.94
N ASP A 363 2.26 1.65 -16.25
CA ASP A 363 2.34 1.06 -17.59
C ASP A 363 1.44 -0.16 -17.78
N HIS A 364 0.53 -0.38 -16.83
CA HIS A 364 -0.39 -1.50 -16.88
C HIS A 364 -1.73 -1.08 -17.49
N HIS A 365 -2.07 -1.62 -18.67
CA HIS A 365 -3.31 -1.31 -19.39
C HIS A 365 -4.55 -1.52 -18.51
N ASN A 366 -4.62 -2.63 -17.79
CA ASN A 366 -5.73 -2.97 -16.88
C ASN A 366 -5.44 -2.57 -15.44
N ARG A 367 -4.72 -1.46 -15.19
CA ARG A 367 -4.27 -1.04 -13.85
C ARG A 367 -5.37 -1.16 -12.78
N THR A 368 -6.56 -0.61 -13.03
CA THR A 368 -7.65 -0.61 -12.04
C THR A 368 -8.10 -2.03 -11.72
N LEU A 369 -8.40 -2.84 -12.74
CA LEU A 369 -8.84 -4.23 -12.59
C LEU A 369 -7.77 -5.11 -11.92
N THR A 370 -6.50 -4.95 -12.28
CA THR A 370 -5.43 -5.75 -11.68
C THR A 370 -5.22 -5.38 -10.21
N ARG A 371 -5.30 -4.09 -9.85
CA ARG A 371 -5.26 -3.66 -8.44
C ARG A 371 -6.38 -4.31 -7.64
N MET A 372 -7.60 -4.27 -8.15
CA MET A 372 -8.73 -4.95 -7.53
C MET A 372 -8.46 -6.45 -7.35
N LEU A 373 -8.02 -7.13 -8.40
CA LEU A 373 -7.71 -8.56 -8.35
C LEU A 373 -6.67 -8.87 -7.28
N VAL A 374 -5.58 -8.11 -7.23
CA VAL A 374 -4.55 -8.28 -6.19
C VAL A 374 -5.13 -8.07 -4.79
N THR A 375 -5.96 -7.03 -4.57
CA THR A 375 -6.58 -6.81 -3.25
C THR A 375 -7.52 -7.96 -2.85
N HIS A 376 -8.30 -8.49 -3.79
CA HIS A 376 -9.18 -9.64 -3.53
C HIS A 376 -8.37 -10.91 -3.24
N LEU A 377 -7.28 -11.14 -3.96
CA LEU A 377 -6.40 -12.28 -3.72
C LEU A 377 -5.70 -12.19 -2.36
N ARG A 378 -5.26 -10.99 -1.94
CA ARG A 378 -4.63 -10.78 -0.62
C ARG A 378 -5.57 -11.02 0.55
N LYS A 379 -6.85 -10.68 0.38
CA LYS A 379 -7.88 -10.88 1.41
C LYS A 379 -8.14 -12.36 1.72
N ARG A 380 -7.88 -13.25 0.75
CA ARG A 380 -8.04 -14.70 0.91
C ARG A 380 -7.01 -15.22 1.90
N CYS A 381 -7.42 -16.15 2.75
CA CYS A 381 -6.53 -16.86 3.68
C CYS A 381 -6.03 -18.20 3.14
N ALA A 382 -6.58 -18.67 2.02
CA ALA A 382 -6.19 -19.93 1.39
C ALA A 382 -5.22 -19.76 0.22
N LEU A 383 -4.48 -20.85 -0.06
CA LEU A 383 -3.52 -20.94 -1.15
C LEU A 383 -4.16 -20.58 -2.49
N THR A 384 -3.49 -19.74 -3.27
CA THR A 384 -3.86 -19.49 -4.67
C THR A 384 -2.66 -19.77 -5.55
N THR A 385 -2.85 -20.65 -6.54
CA THR A 385 -1.84 -20.97 -7.55
C THR A 385 -2.31 -20.54 -8.93
N LEU A 386 -1.36 -20.17 -9.80
CA LEU A 386 -1.62 -19.85 -11.20
C LEU A 386 -0.82 -20.79 -12.11
N THR A 387 -1.54 -21.44 -13.01
CA THR A 387 -1.00 -22.38 -14.01
C THR A 387 -1.27 -21.84 -15.40
N ASN A 388 -0.29 -21.94 -16.31
CA ASN A 388 -0.50 -21.54 -17.69
C ASN A 388 -1.17 -22.67 -18.50
N THR A 389 -2.38 -22.45 -19.01
CA THR A 389 -3.15 -23.45 -19.76
C THR A 389 -2.46 -23.94 -21.02
N THR A 390 -1.62 -23.12 -21.67
CA THR A 390 -0.93 -23.51 -22.92
C THR A 390 0.00 -24.71 -22.74
N LYS A 391 0.37 -25.02 -21.50
CA LYS A 391 1.25 -26.14 -21.16
C LYS A 391 0.51 -27.30 -20.49
N SER A 392 -0.78 -27.14 -20.19
CA SER A 392 -1.60 -28.17 -19.57
C SER A 392 -2.17 -29.14 -20.61
N ALA A 393 -2.37 -30.40 -20.24
CA ALA A 393 -2.96 -31.42 -21.12
C ALA A 393 -4.46 -31.21 -21.38
N ASP A 394 -5.13 -30.34 -20.63
CA ASP A 394 -6.59 -30.18 -20.67
C ASP A 394 -7.05 -29.16 -21.73
N LYS A 395 -6.94 -29.57 -22.99
CA LYS A 395 -7.41 -28.79 -24.14
C LYS A 395 -8.93 -28.57 -24.12
N ARG A 396 -9.70 -29.57 -23.67
CA ARG A 396 -11.16 -29.55 -23.71
C ARG A 396 -11.74 -28.47 -22.79
N SER A 397 -11.26 -28.40 -21.55
CA SER A 397 -11.69 -27.36 -20.60
C SER A 397 -11.33 -25.95 -21.09
N THR A 398 -10.16 -25.82 -21.72
CA THR A 398 -9.70 -24.55 -22.31
C THR A 398 -10.61 -24.12 -23.47
N GLU A 399 -10.99 -25.04 -24.36
CA GLU A 399 -11.91 -24.76 -25.47
C GLU A 399 -13.31 -24.36 -24.98
N HIS A 400 -13.85 -25.05 -23.98
CA HIS A 400 -15.12 -24.68 -23.35
C HIS A 400 -15.05 -23.28 -22.74
N ALA A 401 -14.00 -22.97 -21.98
CA ALA A 401 -13.82 -21.64 -21.40
C ALA A 401 -13.76 -20.55 -22.49
N ILE A 402 -13.06 -20.80 -23.60
CA ILE A 402 -12.95 -19.85 -24.73
C ILE A 402 -14.32 -19.62 -25.40
N ASN A 403 -15.07 -20.67 -25.69
CA ASN A 403 -16.38 -20.55 -26.33
C ASN A 403 -17.36 -19.75 -25.47
N LEU A 404 -17.40 -20.06 -24.18
CA LEU A 404 -18.22 -19.35 -23.20
C LEU A 404 -17.77 -17.88 -23.01
N ALA A 405 -16.48 -17.58 -23.16
CA ALA A 405 -15.99 -16.19 -23.13
C ALA A 405 -16.50 -15.39 -24.35
N LYS A 406 -16.65 -16.03 -25.52
CA LYS A 406 -17.27 -15.42 -26.71
C LYS A 406 -18.76 -15.15 -26.50
N GLU A 407 -19.47 -16.03 -25.80
CA GLU A 407 -20.86 -15.77 -25.37
C GLU A 407 -20.94 -14.52 -24.49
N GLY A 408 -19.91 -14.27 -23.67
CA GLY A 408 -19.83 -13.05 -22.84
C GLY A 408 -19.80 -11.78 -23.68
N ILE A 409 -19.04 -11.78 -24.78
CA ILE A 409 -19.07 -10.68 -25.75
C ILE A 409 -20.46 -10.51 -26.37
N ALA A 410 -21.14 -11.63 -26.65
CA ALA A 410 -22.43 -11.66 -27.35
C ALA A 410 -23.63 -11.27 -26.45
N LYS A 411 -23.45 -11.08 -25.14
CA LYS A 411 -24.52 -10.59 -24.27
C LYS A 411 -24.99 -9.20 -24.71
N ASP A 412 -26.28 -8.91 -24.55
CA ASP A 412 -26.81 -7.59 -24.89
C ASP A 412 -26.36 -6.53 -23.87
N THR A 413 -26.34 -6.89 -22.58
CA THR A 413 -25.98 -5.99 -21.47
C THR A 413 -24.60 -6.29 -20.90
N TYR A 414 -23.96 -5.24 -20.37
CA TYR A 414 -22.76 -5.39 -19.55
C TYR A 414 -23.10 -6.05 -18.22
N ASP A 415 -22.19 -6.86 -17.69
CA ASP A 415 -22.34 -7.40 -16.34
C ASP A 415 -21.87 -6.39 -15.30
N ASP A 416 -22.56 -6.34 -14.17
CA ASP A 416 -22.15 -5.54 -13.02
C ASP A 416 -20.94 -6.21 -12.35
N ILE A 417 -19.76 -5.72 -12.69
CA ILE A 417 -18.53 -6.11 -12.02
C ILE A 417 -18.42 -5.28 -10.77
N ILE A 418 -18.37 -5.92 -9.60
CA ILE A 418 -18.17 -5.22 -8.32
C ILE A 418 -16.79 -4.54 -8.36
N VAL A 419 -16.77 -3.23 -8.63
CA VAL A 419 -15.57 -2.39 -8.67
C VAL A 419 -15.29 -1.78 -7.30
N THR A 420 -15.17 -2.62 -6.28
CA THR A 420 -14.83 -2.16 -4.92
C THR A 420 -13.44 -2.64 -4.56
N ILE A 421 -12.49 -1.71 -4.44
CA ILE A 421 -11.16 -2.02 -3.92
C ILE A 421 -11.24 -2.04 -2.39
N ASP A 422 -10.76 -3.12 -1.78
CA ASP A 422 -10.69 -3.23 -0.32
C ASP A 422 -9.54 -2.38 0.21
N ALA A 423 -9.87 -1.18 0.71
CA ALA A 423 -8.91 -0.13 1.09
C ALA A 423 -7.75 -0.59 2.00
N PRO A 424 -7.92 -1.51 2.98
CA PRO A 424 -6.80 -2.00 3.79
C PRO A 424 -5.75 -2.77 2.99
N HIS A 425 -6.14 -3.42 1.89
CA HIS A 425 -5.27 -4.24 1.05
C HIS A 425 -4.71 -3.48 -0.17
N GLU A 426 -5.16 -2.24 -0.37
CA GLU A 426 -4.76 -1.39 -1.48
C GLU A 426 -3.47 -0.63 -1.16
N LEU A 427 -2.48 -0.74 -2.03
CA LEU A 427 -1.35 0.19 -2.04
C LEU A 427 -1.65 1.33 -3.02
N LEU A 428 -1.62 2.56 -2.51
CA LEU A 428 -1.89 3.77 -3.27
C LEU A 428 -0.60 4.49 -3.64
N GLY A 429 -0.54 4.99 -4.88
CA GLY A 429 0.54 5.84 -5.33
C GLY A 429 1.87 5.11 -5.55
N MET A 430 2.82 5.82 -6.15
CA MET A 430 4.13 5.32 -6.51
C MET A 430 5.12 5.51 -5.37
N LYS A 431 5.88 4.47 -5.04
CA LYS A 431 6.95 4.52 -4.03
C LYS A 431 8.02 5.53 -4.45
N LEU A 432 8.22 6.57 -3.64
CA LEU A 432 9.08 7.71 -3.96
C LEU A 432 10.54 7.28 -4.15
N CYS A 433 11.03 6.36 -3.33
CA CYS A 433 12.45 5.97 -3.34
C CYS A 433 12.87 5.22 -4.60
N ILE A 434 11.95 4.61 -5.36
CA ILE A 434 12.28 4.01 -6.68
C ILE A 434 12.15 5.02 -7.83
N GLY A 435 11.54 6.18 -7.56
CA GLY A 435 11.25 7.18 -8.57
C GLY A 435 12.51 7.75 -9.24
N THR A 436 12.45 7.80 -10.57
CA THR A 436 13.41 8.51 -11.43
C THR A 436 12.74 9.77 -11.99
N GLN A 437 13.52 10.73 -12.48
CA GLN A 437 12.95 11.93 -13.11
C GLN A 437 12.04 11.59 -14.29
N CYS A 438 12.39 10.56 -15.07
CA CYS A 438 11.58 10.07 -16.19
C CYS A 438 10.23 9.52 -15.70
N LEU A 439 10.24 8.67 -14.67
CA LEU A 439 9.01 8.12 -14.08
C LEU A 439 8.11 9.20 -13.48
N PHE A 440 8.70 10.15 -12.75
CA PHE A 440 7.96 11.30 -12.22
C PHE A 440 7.34 12.14 -13.34
N TYR A 441 8.12 12.49 -14.35
CA TYR A 441 7.63 13.25 -15.50
C TYR A 441 6.46 12.54 -16.19
N LYS A 442 6.58 11.24 -16.45
CA LYS A 442 5.55 10.43 -17.09
C LYS A 442 4.24 10.43 -16.29
N ASN A 443 4.31 10.19 -14.98
CA ASN A 443 3.15 10.27 -14.08
C ASN A 443 2.49 11.65 -14.10
N ILE A 444 3.30 12.72 -13.98
CA ILE A 444 2.80 14.10 -14.02
C ILE A 444 2.03 14.37 -15.31
N ARG A 445 2.53 13.90 -16.46
CA ARG A 445 1.86 14.07 -17.76
C ARG A 445 0.52 13.34 -17.82
N ILE A 446 0.45 12.12 -17.28
CA ILE A 446 -0.80 11.33 -17.22
C ILE A 446 -1.84 12.01 -16.33
N ILE A 447 -1.43 12.53 -15.18
CA ILE A 447 -2.32 13.25 -14.27
C ILE A 447 -2.86 14.51 -14.96
N GLN A 448 -1.97 15.30 -15.59
CA GLN A 448 -2.36 16.52 -16.31
C GLN A 448 -3.29 16.24 -17.49
N SER A 449 -3.14 15.12 -18.22
CA SER A 449 -4.06 14.78 -19.30
C SER A 449 -5.45 14.41 -18.79
N LYS A 450 -5.56 13.69 -17.66
CA LYS A 450 -6.85 13.35 -17.04
C LYS A 450 -7.61 14.61 -16.58
N TYR A 451 -6.92 15.59 -15.99
CA TYR A 451 -7.53 16.85 -15.59
C TYR A 451 -8.07 17.67 -16.77
N LYS A 452 -7.42 17.60 -17.93
CA LYS A 452 -7.88 18.29 -19.14
C LYS A 452 -9.08 17.63 -19.81
N GLN A 453 -9.32 16.35 -19.58
CA GLN A 453 -10.48 15.64 -20.12
C GLN A 453 -11.75 15.87 -19.29
N ARG A 454 -11.59 16.28 -18.02
CA ARG A 454 -12.72 16.56 -17.11
C ARG A 454 -13.20 18.02 -17.16
N ARG A 455 -12.44 18.90 -17.80
CA ARG A 455 -12.80 20.29 -18.07
C ARG A 455 -13.20 20.39 -19.53
#